data_AF-A0A4P7NNX8-F1
#
_entry.id   AF-A0A4P7NNX8-F1
#
_cell.length_a   1.000
_cell.length_b   1.000
_cell.length_c   1.000
_cell.angle_alpha   90.00
_cell.angle_beta   90.00
_cell.angle_gamma   90.00
#
_symmetry.space_group_name_H-M   'P 1'
#
loop_
_entity.id
_entity.type
_entity.pdbx_description
1 polymer ?
#
loop_
_entity_poly.entity_id
_entity_poly.type
_entity_poly.pdbx_seq_one_letter_code
_entity_poly.pdbx_strand_id
1 'polypeptide(L)'
;MQTTLKSSVLVLLAAGGVVIATPILSSRQANIITGAFTPIGGAFTNMDTSVKALTAQDSRTVTVVLQNGAVALQAMNDATNTVRTSTELRAFESRQVLDQTTNTNAQMSTFITDIVAQKLVLDQFGASPTVVNMLTQQKAANNALNDAVLGKFPNNRLQRDQVRDSMNKVNAAFDQGIESLSAGSAQPFTPPPAASPAPAAPAPAPAAPAPAAPAPAPAAPAPAAPAPAPAAPAPAAPAPAAPAPAPAAPAPAAPAPAAPAPAPAAPAPAAPGAPAASPAPFANPLASVAPFVAPPAASSTPIPFTQPQ
;
A
#
# COMPACT_ATOMS: atom_id res chain seq x y z
N MET A 1 20.10 -15.59 -31.54
CA MET A 1 20.31 -15.99 -30.13
C MET A 1 19.70 -14.91 -29.25
N GLN A 2 18.69 -15.29 -28.47
CA GLN A 2 17.88 -14.45 -27.60
C GLN A 2 18.70 -13.97 -26.40
N THR A 3 18.79 -12.65 -26.18
CA THR A 3 19.34 -12.07 -24.94
C THR A 3 18.17 -11.54 -24.11
N THR A 4 17.67 -12.39 -23.22
CA THR A 4 16.65 -12.06 -22.22
C THR A 4 17.32 -11.35 -21.04
N LEU A 5 17.15 -10.03 -20.93
CA LEU A 5 17.42 -9.30 -19.69
C LEU A 5 16.28 -9.58 -18.71
N LYS A 6 16.56 -10.44 -17.71
CA LYS A 6 15.70 -10.61 -16.53
C LYS A 6 15.93 -9.41 -15.60
N SER A 7 14.96 -8.50 -15.54
CA SER A 7 14.92 -7.44 -14.52
C SER A 7 14.50 -8.04 -13.19
N SER A 8 15.47 -8.25 -12.29
CA SER A 8 15.24 -8.56 -10.89
C SER A 8 14.90 -7.27 -10.13
N VAL A 9 13.62 -7.02 -9.86
CA VAL A 9 13.19 -6.02 -8.89
C VAL A 9 13.09 -6.71 -7.53
N LEU A 10 14.17 -6.62 -6.75
CA LEU A 10 14.24 -7.08 -5.37
C LEU A 10 13.65 -5.99 -4.46
N VAL A 11 12.37 -6.11 -4.12
CA VAL A 11 11.75 -5.29 -3.07
C VAL A 11 12.07 -5.93 -1.72
N LEU A 12 13.08 -5.38 -1.03
CA LEU A 12 13.43 -5.78 0.33
C LEU A 12 12.59 -4.94 1.33
N LEU A 13 11.43 -5.46 1.74
CA LEU A 13 10.60 -4.85 2.78
C LEU A 13 10.93 -5.50 4.14
N ALA A 14 11.90 -4.94 4.87
CA ALA A 14 12.21 -5.35 6.24
C ALA A 14 12.33 -4.11 7.14
N ALA A 15 11.36 -3.92 8.04
CA ALA A 15 11.53 -3.15 9.28
C ALA A 15 10.36 -3.42 10.25
N GLY A 16 10.44 -4.54 10.97
CA GLY A 16 9.78 -4.70 12.26
C GLY A 16 10.64 -4.07 13.36
N GLY A 17 10.06 -3.16 14.14
CA GLY A 17 10.73 -2.55 15.29
C GLY A 17 9.75 -1.71 16.09
N VAL A 18 9.29 -2.27 17.23
CA VAL A 18 8.46 -1.57 18.21
C VAL A 18 9.34 -0.61 19.02
N VAL A 19 9.02 0.68 19.02
CA VAL A 19 9.51 1.65 20.02
C VAL A 19 8.33 2.52 20.48
N ILE A 20 8.26 2.67 21.79
CA ILE A 20 7.23 3.25 22.64
C ILE A 20 7.15 4.79 22.57
N ALA A 21 5.91 5.30 22.38
CA ALA A 21 5.29 6.61 22.67
C ALA A 21 5.89 7.99 22.20
N THR A 22 5.00 8.75 21.52
CA THR A 22 4.95 10.20 21.15
C THR A 22 5.40 10.60 19.72
N PRO A 23 4.89 11.73 19.16
CA PRO A 23 3.98 11.83 18.01
C PRO A 23 4.56 11.53 16.61
N ILE A 24 5.83 11.14 16.52
CA ILE A 24 6.62 10.98 15.29
C ILE A 24 6.23 9.71 14.49
N LEU A 25 5.55 8.77 15.14
CA LEU A 25 5.01 7.55 14.50
C LEU A 25 3.80 7.84 13.59
N SER A 26 3.09 8.96 13.81
CA SER A 26 1.83 9.25 13.08
C SER A 26 2.11 9.68 11.62
N SER A 27 3.00 10.64 11.42
CA SER A 27 3.35 11.13 10.06
C SER A 27 4.01 10.05 9.20
N ARG A 28 4.58 9.01 9.81
CA ARG A 28 5.10 7.83 9.10
C ARG A 28 3.97 7.06 8.41
N GLN A 29 2.79 6.95 9.02
CA GLN A 29 1.69 6.12 8.49
C GLN A 29 0.98 6.78 7.32
N ALA A 30 0.74 8.09 7.39
CA ALA A 30 0.26 8.86 6.25
C ALA A 30 1.19 8.72 5.05
N ASN A 31 2.51 8.76 5.27
CA ASN A 31 3.52 8.57 4.22
C ASN A 31 3.55 7.13 3.68
N ILE A 32 3.34 6.12 4.53
CA ILE A 32 3.23 4.71 4.08
C ILE A 32 1.99 4.52 3.21
N ILE A 33 0.83 5.01 3.65
CA ILE A 33 -0.42 4.91 2.90
C ILE A 33 -0.32 5.71 1.60
N THR A 34 0.14 6.95 1.65
CA THR A 34 0.30 7.81 0.46
C THR A 34 1.33 7.22 -0.52
N GLY A 35 2.44 6.67 -0.02
CA GLY A 35 3.45 6.00 -0.83
C GLY A 35 2.91 4.75 -1.52
N ALA A 36 1.91 4.08 -0.93
CA ALA A 36 1.24 2.93 -1.55
C ALA A 36 0.37 3.33 -2.77
N PHE A 37 -0.11 4.57 -2.83
CA PHE A 37 -0.87 5.08 -3.98
C PHE A 37 0.01 5.58 -5.13
N THR A 38 1.27 5.90 -4.88
CA THR A 38 2.22 6.34 -5.92
C THR A 38 2.35 5.34 -7.09
N PRO A 39 2.57 4.02 -6.86
CA PRO A 39 2.66 3.06 -7.97
C PRO A 39 1.33 2.92 -8.73
N ILE A 40 0.19 3.12 -8.07
CA ILE A 40 -1.13 3.09 -8.70
C ILE A 40 -1.27 4.24 -9.71
N GLY A 41 -0.99 5.48 -9.28
CA GLY A 41 -1.07 6.65 -10.16
C GLY A 41 -0.11 6.58 -11.36
N GLY A 42 1.10 6.06 -11.14
CA GLY A 42 2.06 5.79 -12.21
C GLY A 42 1.56 4.75 -13.21
N ALA A 43 0.98 3.64 -12.72
CA ALA A 43 0.42 2.60 -13.58
C ALA A 43 -0.75 3.13 -14.43
N PHE A 44 -1.70 3.86 -13.85
CA PHE A 44 -2.81 4.43 -14.61
C PHE A 44 -2.37 5.50 -15.60
N THR A 45 -1.36 6.30 -15.29
CA THR A 45 -0.79 7.26 -16.25
C THR A 45 -0.18 6.54 -17.46
N ASN A 46 0.53 5.44 -17.22
CA ASN A 46 1.10 4.62 -18.30
C ASN A 46 0.01 3.92 -19.11
N MET A 47 -1.05 3.41 -18.45
CA MET A 47 -2.21 2.84 -19.13
C MET A 47 -2.92 3.86 -20.01
N ASP A 48 -3.20 5.06 -19.49
CA ASP A 48 -3.81 6.17 -20.22
C ASP A 48 -2.99 6.56 -21.46
N THR A 49 -1.68 6.72 -21.30
CA THR A 49 -0.76 7.01 -22.41
C THR A 49 -0.79 5.88 -23.45
N SER A 50 -0.83 4.62 -23.01
CA SER A 50 -0.86 3.46 -23.91
C SER A 50 -2.18 3.34 -24.67
N VAL A 51 -3.31 3.69 -24.04
CA VAL A 51 -4.63 3.72 -24.68
C VAL A 51 -4.73 4.88 -25.67
N LYS A 52 -4.15 6.05 -25.37
CA LYS A 52 -4.07 7.16 -26.33
C LYS A 52 -3.19 6.85 -27.51
N ALA A 53 -2.16 6.03 -27.32
CA ALA A 53 -1.29 5.53 -28.39
C ALA A 53 -1.91 4.36 -29.18
N LEU A 54 -3.07 3.83 -28.77
CA LEU A 54 -3.70 2.71 -29.45
C LEU A 54 -4.14 3.13 -30.86
N THR A 55 -3.65 2.41 -31.87
CA THR A 55 -4.03 2.63 -33.27
C THR A 55 -4.43 1.31 -33.91
N ALA A 56 -5.32 1.38 -34.90
CA ALA A 56 -5.79 0.21 -35.67
C ALA A 56 -4.67 -0.57 -36.39
N GLN A 57 -3.44 -0.06 -36.42
CA GLN A 57 -2.33 -0.67 -37.15
C GLN A 57 -1.29 -1.35 -36.26
N ASP A 58 -1.31 -1.15 -34.93
CA ASP A 58 -0.28 -1.70 -34.04
C ASP A 58 -0.84 -2.54 -32.89
N SER A 59 -0.88 -3.86 -33.11
CA SER A 59 -1.25 -4.86 -32.10
C SER A 59 -0.34 -4.86 -30.86
N ARG A 60 0.89 -4.33 -30.93
CA ARG A 60 1.79 -4.25 -29.77
C ARG A 60 1.24 -3.31 -28.70
N THR A 61 0.58 -2.23 -29.10
CA THR A 61 0.00 -1.27 -28.15
C THR A 61 -1.07 -1.92 -27.28
N VAL A 62 -1.87 -2.84 -27.82
CA VAL A 62 -2.85 -3.65 -27.06
C VAL A 62 -2.13 -4.51 -26.01
N THR A 63 -1.01 -5.15 -26.37
CA THR A 63 -0.22 -5.96 -25.43
C THR A 63 0.33 -5.10 -24.27
N VAL A 64 0.79 -3.88 -24.58
CA VAL A 64 1.28 -2.93 -23.56
C VAL A 64 0.15 -2.47 -22.64
N VAL A 65 -1.05 -2.20 -23.17
CA VAL A 65 -2.23 -1.87 -22.34
C VAL A 65 -2.56 -3.00 -21.36
N LEU A 66 -2.56 -4.26 -21.83
CA LEU A 66 -2.81 -5.42 -20.98
C LEU A 66 -1.71 -5.60 -19.92
N GLN A 67 -0.45 -5.42 -20.28
CA GLN A 67 0.67 -5.51 -19.35
C GLN A 67 0.59 -4.41 -18.28
N ASN A 68 0.33 -3.16 -18.68
CA ASN A 68 0.15 -2.05 -17.74
C ASN A 68 -1.08 -2.27 -16.85
N GLY A 69 -2.12 -2.92 -17.36
CA GLY A 69 -3.28 -3.34 -16.57
C GLY A 69 -2.96 -4.35 -15.48
N ALA A 70 -2.11 -5.32 -15.77
CA ALA A 70 -1.61 -6.26 -14.77
C ALA A 70 -0.76 -5.56 -13.69
N VAL A 71 0.09 -4.61 -14.08
CA VAL A 71 0.88 -3.79 -13.14
C VAL A 71 -0.02 -2.95 -12.25
N ALA A 72 -1.07 -2.32 -12.81
CA ALA A 72 -2.04 -1.56 -12.04
C ALA A 72 -2.79 -2.44 -11.03
N LEU A 73 -3.21 -3.65 -11.44
CA LEU A 73 -3.84 -4.63 -10.56
C LEU A 73 -2.93 -5.01 -9.39
N GLN A 74 -1.65 -5.28 -9.67
CA GLN A 74 -0.69 -5.62 -8.64
C GLN A 74 -0.45 -4.46 -7.67
N ALA A 75 -0.25 -3.24 -8.19
CA ALA A 75 -0.11 -2.05 -7.37
C ALA A 75 -1.33 -1.80 -6.46
N MET A 76 -2.55 -2.02 -6.96
CA MET A 76 -3.77 -1.91 -6.16
C MET A 76 -3.84 -2.97 -5.05
N ASN A 77 -3.46 -4.21 -5.34
CA ASN A 77 -3.43 -5.28 -4.32
C ASN A 77 -2.39 -5.00 -3.23
N ASP A 78 -1.20 -4.56 -3.63
CA ASP A 78 -0.11 -4.20 -2.70
C ASP A 78 -0.50 -3.00 -1.84
N ALA A 79 -1.13 -1.99 -2.43
CA ALA A 79 -1.64 -0.85 -1.69
C ALA A 79 -2.76 -1.25 -0.73
N THR A 80 -3.67 -2.12 -1.17
CA THR A 80 -4.74 -2.63 -0.31
C THR A 80 -4.17 -3.33 0.92
N ASN A 81 -3.16 -4.19 0.73
CA ASN A 81 -2.47 -4.87 1.82
C ASN A 81 -1.74 -3.88 2.75
N THR A 82 -1.07 -2.89 2.18
CA THR A 82 -0.38 -1.83 2.93
C THR A 82 -1.36 -1.02 3.77
N VAL A 83 -2.49 -0.61 3.20
CA VAL A 83 -3.52 0.14 3.93
C VAL A 83 -4.12 -0.72 5.04
N ARG A 84 -4.47 -1.99 4.77
CA ARG A 84 -5.05 -2.89 5.80
C ARG A 84 -4.13 -3.08 7.00
N THR A 85 -2.83 -3.23 6.76
CA THR A 85 -1.81 -3.46 7.80
C THR A 85 -1.36 -2.17 8.51
N SER A 86 -1.69 -0.99 7.97
CA SER A 86 -1.39 0.31 8.60
C SER A 86 -2.29 0.60 9.80
N THR A 87 -1.84 1.42 10.75
CA THR A 87 -2.69 1.87 11.88
C THR A 87 -3.67 2.98 11.42
N GLU A 88 -4.66 3.33 12.25
CA GLU A 88 -5.70 4.30 11.91
C GLU A 88 -5.14 5.68 11.55
N LEU A 89 -5.71 6.31 10.51
CA LEU A 89 -5.36 7.66 10.10
C LEU A 89 -5.90 8.68 11.11
N ARG A 90 -5.08 9.65 11.50
CA ARG A 90 -5.57 10.81 12.25
C ARG A 90 -6.25 11.82 11.31
N ALA A 91 -7.16 12.63 11.86
CA ALA A 91 -8.04 13.53 11.10
C ALA A 91 -7.32 14.57 10.19
N PHE A 92 -6.04 14.85 10.44
CA PHE A 92 -5.22 15.74 9.59
C PHE A 92 -4.59 14.98 8.42
N GLU A 93 -4.16 13.74 8.64
CA GLU A 93 -3.50 12.88 7.65
C GLU A 93 -4.51 12.28 6.65
N SER A 94 -5.75 12.09 7.10
CA SER A 94 -6.85 11.62 6.25
C SER A 94 -7.15 12.55 5.08
N ARG A 95 -6.83 13.85 5.17
CA ARG A 95 -6.99 14.80 4.04
C ARG A 95 -5.98 14.58 2.93
N GLN A 96 -4.71 14.33 3.26
CA GLN A 96 -3.70 14.06 2.24
C GLN A 96 -4.00 12.76 1.48
N VAL A 97 -4.43 11.74 2.22
CA VAL A 97 -4.88 10.47 1.63
C VAL A 97 -6.14 10.69 0.78
N LEU A 98 -7.07 11.56 1.21
CA LEU A 98 -8.26 11.93 0.45
C LEU A 98 -7.90 12.59 -0.90
N ASP A 99 -7.00 13.57 -0.89
CA ASP A 99 -6.57 14.27 -2.10
C ASP A 99 -5.89 13.31 -3.09
N GLN A 100 -5.03 12.41 -2.58
CA GLN A 100 -4.40 11.38 -3.41
C GLN A 100 -5.42 10.37 -3.95
N THR A 101 -6.40 9.96 -3.13
CA THR A 101 -7.47 9.02 -3.54
C THR A 101 -8.34 9.64 -4.62
N THR A 102 -8.76 10.91 -4.45
CA THR A 102 -9.59 11.62 -5.42
C THR A 102 -8.85 11.86 -6.74
N ASN A 103 -7.55 12.17 -6.71
CA ASN A 103 -6.74 12.29 -7.91
C ASN A 103 -6.59 10.94 -8.63
N THR A 104 -6.28 9.87 -7.89
CA THR A 104 -6.20 8.51 -8.45
C THR A 104 -7.54 8.09 -9.07
N ASN A 105 -8.66 8.42 -8.41
CA ASN A 105 -10.01 8.19 -8.90
C ASN A 105 -10.32 8.94 -10.19
N ALA A 106 -9.87 10.20 -10.31
CA ALA A 106 -10.00 10.95 -11.55
C ALA A 106 -9.20 10.31 -12.69
N GLN A 107 -7.95 9.91 -12.44
CA GLN A 107 -7.12 9.21 -13.42
C GLN A 107 -7.75 7.89 -13.89
N MET A 108 -8.30 7.11 -12.96
CA MET A 108 -9.02 5.88 -13.29
C MET A 108 -10.24 6.15 -14.18
N SER A 109 -11.04 7.16 -13.84
CA SER A 109 -12.22 7.54 -14.64
C SER A 109 -11.84 8.00 -16.05
N THR A 110 -10.76 8.78 -16.18
CA THR A 110 -10.24 9.21 -17.49
C THR A 110 -9.78 8.01 -18.32
N PHE A 111 -8.99 7.11 -17.73
CA PHE A 111 -8.56 5.89 -18.38
C PHE A 111 -9.76 5.04 -18.88
N ILE A 112 -10.80 4.88 -18.07
CA ILE A 112 -12.00 4.12 -18.47
C ILE A 112 -12.73 4.82 -19.64
N THR A 113 -12.78 6.15 -19.63
CA THR A 113 -13.38 6.91 -20.74
C THR A 113 -12.58 6.71 -22.03
N ASP A 114 -11.25 6.77 -21.93
CA ASP A 114 -10.35 6.63 -23.07
C ASP A 114 -10.38 5.20 -23.64
N ILE A 115 -10.45 4.16 -22.80
CA ILE A 115 -10.49 2.77 -23.28
C ILE A 115 -11.82 2.44 -23.96
N VAL A 116 -12.92 3.03 -23.49
CA VAL A 116 -14.23 2.92 -24.13
C VAL A 116 -14.22 3.64 -25.48
N ALA A 117 -13.57 4.81 -25.60
CA ALA A 117 -13.41 5.49 -26.88
C ALA A 117 -12.62 4.64 -27.90
N GLN A 118 -11.67 3.84 -27.43
CA GLN A 118 -10.89 2.91 -28.26
C GLN A 118 -11.58 1.57 -28.53
N LYS A 119 -12.85 1.41 -28.16
CA LYS A 119 -13.62 0.17 -28.34
C LYS A 119 -13.55 -0.38 -29.77
N LEU A 120 -13.67 0.46 -30.80
CA LEU A 120 -13.61 0.01 -32.19
C LEU A 120 -12.28 -0.67 -32.54
N VAL A 121 -11.17 -0.12 -32.03
CA VAL A 121 -9.83 -0.70 -32.24
C VAL A 121 -9.69 -2.00 -31.46
N LEU A 122 -10.18 -2.04 -30.22
CA LEU A 122 -10.16 -3.25 -29.38
C LEU A 122 -11.00 -4.38 -29.98
N ASP A 123 -12.16 -4.06 -30.56
CA ASP A 123 -13.03 -5.03 -31.24
C ASP A 123 -12.34 -5.59 -32.50
N GLN A 124 -11.67 -4.74 -33.29
CA GLN A 124 -10.91 -5.16 -34.47
C GLN A 124 -9.79 -6.16 -34.13
N PHE A 125 -9.15 -5.98 -32.97
CA PHE A 125 -8.12 -6.91 -32.48
C PHE A 125 -8.68 -8.07 -31.66
N GLY A 126 -10.00 -8.16 -31.45
CA GLY A 126 -10.63 -9.18 -30.59
C GLY A 126 -10.20 -9.08 -29.12
N ALA A 127 -9.70 -7.93 -28.68
CA ALA A 127 -9.16 -7.70 -27.35
C ALA A 127 -10.23 -7.27 -26.33
N SER A 128 -11.42 -6.86 -26.79
CA SER A 128 -12.51 -6.37 -25.93
C SER A 128 -12.88 -7.32 -24.78
N PRO A 129 -13.03 -8.66 -24.98
CA PRO A 129 -13.31 -9.57 -23.86
C PRO A 129 -12.21 -9.61 -22.81
N THR A 130 -10.94 -9.52 -23.24
CA THR A 130 -9.78 -9.51 -22.33
C THR A 130 -9.73 -8.21 -21.53
N VAL A 131 -10.00 -7.07 -22.18
CA VAL A 131 -10.09 -5.77 -21.51
C VAL A 131 -11.27 -5.73 -20.53
N VAL A 132 -12.42 -6.30 -20.88
CA VAL A 132 -13.56 -6.43 -19.97
C VAL A 132 -13.19 -7.26 -18.73
N ASN A 133 -12.51 -8.40 -18.91
CA ASN A 133 -12.03 -9.21 -17.77
C ASN A 133 -11.02 -8.43 -16.90
N MET A 134 -10.13 -7.67 -17.52
CA MET A 134 -9.17 -6.80 -16.82
C MET A 134 -9.89 -5.71 -16.01
N LEU A 135 -10.82 -4.98 -16.62
CA LEU A 135 -11.62 -3.95 -15.95
C LEU A 135 -12.45 -4.53 -14.79
N THR A 136 -13.00 -5.74 -14.97
CA THR A 136 -13.72 -6.46 -13.90
C THR A 136 -12.82 -6.77 -12.71
N GLN A 137 -11.60 -7.25 -12.97
CA GLN A 137 -10.61 -7.48 -11.91
C GLN A 137 -10.17 -6.17 -11.25
N GLN A 138 -9.98 -5.11 -12.05
CA GLN A 138 -9.59 -3.79 -11.54
C GLN A 138 -10.66 -3.20 -10.64
N LYS A 139 -11.93 -3.35 -11.01
CA LYS A 139 -13.08 -2.97 -10.17
C LYS A 139 -13.07 -3.72 -8.83
N ALA A 140 -12.82 -5.03 -8.85
CA ALA A 140 -12.76 -5.82 -7.62
C ALA A 140 -11.61 -5.37 -6.71
N ALA A 141 -10.42 -5.14 -7.27
CA ALA A 141 -9.26 -4.61 -6.54
C ALA A 141 -9.54 -3.21 -5.98
N ASN A 142 -10.20 -2.33 -6.76
CA ASN A 142 -10.60 -1.00 -6.34
C ASN A 142 -11.58 -1.05 -5.16
N ASN A 143 -12.57 -1.94 -5.20
CA ASN A 143 -13.50 -2.14 -4.07
C ASN A 143 -12.77 -2.61 -2.80
N ALA A 144 -11.84 -3.56 -2.94
CA ALA A 144 -11.04 -4.05 -1.82
C ALA A 144 -10.17 -2.94 -1.21
N LEU A 145 -9.57 -2.08 -2.04
CA LEU A 145 -8.83 -0.90 -1.62
C LEU A 145 -9.76 0.09 -0.92
N ASN A 146 -10.92 0.36 -1.50
CA ASN A 146 -11.90 1.29 -0.96
C ASN A 146 -12.38 0.88 0.44
N ASP A 147 -12.68 -0.41 0.64
CA ASP A 147 -13.04 -0.95 1.94
C ASP A 147 -11.89 -0.83 2.95
N ALA A 148 -10.65 -1.10 2.51
CA ALA A 148 -9.47 -0.94 3.36
C ALA A 148 -9.27 0.52 3.79
N VAL A 149 -9.40 1.45 2.84
CA VAL A 149 -9.28 2.89 3.08
C VAL A 149 -10.38 3.35 4.03
N LEU A 150 -11.65 3.04 3.76
CA LEU A 150 -12.78 3.41 4.62
C LEU A 150 -12.61 2.88 6.05
N GLY A 151 -12.05 1.68 6.22
CA GLY A 151 -11.76 1.10 7.54
C GLY A 151 -10.68 1.84 8.33
N LYS A 152 -9.89 2.72 7.72
CA LYS A 152 -8.84 3.51 8.38
C LYS A 152 -9.22 4.96 8.64
N PHE A 153 -10.34 5.44 8.11
CA PHE A 153 -10.80 6.80 8.36
C PHE A 153 -11.54 6.88 9.71
N PRO A 154 -11.20 7.87 10.56
CA PRO A 154 -11.94 8.10 11.79
C PRO A 154 -13.40 8.49 11.47
N ASN A 155 -14.32 8.38 12.44
CA ASN A 155 -15.77 8.59 12.30
C ASN A 155 -16.21 10.04 11.93
N ASN A 156 -15.39 10.78 11.21
CA ASN A 156 -15.70 12.07 10.61
C ASN A 156 -16.63 11.88 9.41
N ARG A 157 -17.94 12.03 9.63
CA ARG A 157 -19.00 11.82 8.60
C ARG A 157 -18.69 12.50 7.26
N LEU A 158 -18.30 13.78 7.27
CA LEU A 158 -18.07 14.56 6.04
C LEU A 158 -17.01 13.93 5.12
N GLN A 159 -15.90 13.47 5.68
CA GLN A 159 -14.82 12.86 4.87
C GLN A 159 -15.25 11.50 4.34
N ARG A 160 -15.96 10.70 5.16
CA ARG A 160 -16.51 9.41 4.73
C ARG A 160 -17.55 9.54 3.61
N ASP A 161 -18.31 10.62 3.60
CA ASP A 161 -19.32 10.87 2.57
C ASP A 161 -18.65 11.29 1.26
N GLN A 162 -17.68 12.22 1.30
CA GLN A 162 -16.89 12.61 0.12
C GLN A 162 -16.13 11.43 -0.51
N VAL A 163 -15.51 10.60 0.34
CA VAL A 163 -14.84 9.37 -0.09
C VAL A 163 -15.82 8.41 -0.75
N ARG A 164 -16.98 8.14 -0.13
CA ARG A 164 -18.02 7.30 -0.72
C ARG A 164 -18.51 7.82 -2.06
N ASP A 165 -18.75 9.12 -2.18
CA ASP A 165 -19.21 9.72 -3.43
C ASP A 165 -18.18 9.56 -4.54
N SER A 166 -16.90 9.78 -4.23
CA SER A 166 -15.80 9.57 -5.19
C SER A 166 -15.69 8.09 -5.59
N MET A 167 -15.79 7.17 -4.63
CA MET A 167 -15.76 5.72 -4.88
C MET A 167 -16.95 5.26 -5.73
N ASN A 168 -18.16 5.76 -5.43
CA ASN A 168 -19.37 5.46 -6.19
C ASN A 168 -19.24 5.93 -7.65
N LYS A 169 -18.68 7.12 -7.88
CA LYS A 169 -18.42 7.63 -9.24
C LYS A 169 -17.46 6.74 -10.01
N VAL A 170 -16.35 6.32 -9.39
CA VAL A 170 -15.39 5.42 -10.05
C VAL A 170 -16.00 4.06 -10.34
N ASN A 171 -16.76 3.50 -9.40
CA ASN A 171 -17.44 2.23 -9.61
C ASN A 171 -18.47 2.31 -10.74
N ALA A 172 -19.23 3.40 -10.82
CA ALA A 172 -20.14 3.65 -11.93
C ALA A 172 -19.40 3.80 -13.27
N ALA A 173 -18.23 4.45 -13.29
CA ALA A 173 -17.39 4.53 -14.48
C ALA A 173 -16.92 3.13 -14.92
N PHE A 174 -16.44 2.29 -13.99
CA PHE A 174 -16.08 0.90 -14.31
C PHE A 174 -17.25 0.11 -14.86
N ASP A 175 -18.43 0.23 -14.25
CA ASP A 175 -19.65 -0.44 -14.72
C ASP A 175 -20.03 -0.01 -16.13
N GLN A 176 -20.08 1.30 -16.38
CA GLN A 176 -20.36 1.85 -17.70
C GLN A 176 -19.30 1.42 -18.73
N GLY A 177 -18.03 1.37 -18.35
CA GLY A 177 -16.94 0.95 -19.23
C GLY A 177 -17.01 -0.53 -19.60
N ILE A 178 -17.27 -1.39 -18.60
CA ILE A 178 -17.48 -2.83 -18.79
C ILE A 178 -18.69 -3.07 -19.68
N GLU A 179 -19.83 -2.43 -19.40
CA GLU A 179 -21.06 -2.58 -20.17
C GLU A 179 -20.84 -2.14 -21.62
N SER A 180 -20.27 -0.95 -21.84
CA SER A 180 -20.00 -0.41 -23.17
C SER A 180 -19.08 -1.31 -24.00
N LEU A 181 -18.01 -1.83 -23.40
CA LEU A 181 -17.08 -2.75 -24.08
C LEU A 181 -17.71 -4.13 -24.33
N SER A 182 -18.55 -4.62 -23.42
CA SER A 182 -19.22 -5.92 -23.55
C SER A 182 -20.36 -5.94 -24.57
N ALA A 183 -21.06 -4.81 -24.76
CA ALA A 183 -22.18 -4.69 -25.69
C ALA A 183 -21.78 -4.83 -27.18
N GLY A 184 -20.47 -4.88 -27.48
CA GLY A 184 -19.91 -4.90 -28.83
C GLY A 184 -19.66 -6.26 -29.48
N SER A 185 -19.71 -7.36 -28.72
CA SER A 185 -19.13 -8.64 -29.18
C SER A 185 -19.98 -9.42 -30.21
N ALA A 186 -21.09 -8.86 -30.71
CA ALA A 186 -22.09 -9.61 -31.47
C ALA A 186 -22.32 -9.15 -32.92
N GLN A 187 -21.67 -8.10 -33.42
CA GLN A 187 -21.76 -7.78 -34.84
C GLN A 187 -20.56 -8.40 -35.57
N PRO A 188 -20.76 -9.46 -36.39
CA PRO A 188 -19.73 -9.89 -37.32
C PRO A 188 -19.36 -8.68 -38.16
N PHE A 189 -18.06 -8.42 -38.27
CA PHE A 189 -17.53 -7.42 -39.17
C PHE A 189 -17.86 -7.90 -40.59
N THR A 190 -19.03 -7.52 -41.13
CA THR A 190 -19.20 -7.49 -42.57
C THR A 190 -18.29 -6.36 -43.02
N PRO A 191 -17.18 -6.64 -43.74
CA PRO A 191 -16.42 -5.56 -44.35
C PRO A 191 -17.42 -4.68 -45.13
N PRO A 192 -17.29 -3.33 -45.09
CA PRO A 192 -18.11 -2.48 -45.94
C PRO A 192 -18.06 -3.06 -47.36
N PRO A 193 -19.20 -3.18 -48.07
CA PRO A 193 -19.19 -3.66 -49.44
C PRO A 193 -18.12 -2.89 -50.19
N ALA A 194 -17.18 -3.60 -50.83
CA ALA A 194 -16.29 -2.96 -51.79
C ALA A 194 -17.18 -2.13 -52.70
N ALA A 195 -17.00 -0.80 -52.66
CA ALA A 195 -17.80 0.09 -53.47
C ALA A 195 -17.69 -0.41 -54.91
N SER A 196 -18.84 -0.75 -55.48
CA SER A 196 -18.96 -1.04 -56.91
C SER A 196 -18.26 0.07 -57.69
N PRO A 197 -17.47 -0.21 -58.73
CA PRO A 197 -16.80 0.83 -59.50
C PRO A 197 -17.85 1.84 -59.97
N ALA A 198 -17.70 3.10 -59.54
CA ALA A 198 -18.55 4.17 -60.05
C ALA A 198 -18.37 4.27 -61.58
N PRO A 199 -19.46 4.49 -62.35
CA PRO A 199 -19.38 4.68 -63.80
C PRO A 199 -18.38 5.77 -64.16
N ALA A 200 -17.53 5.51 -65.16
CA ALA A 200 -16.53 6.45 -65.66
C ALA A 200 -17.20 7.78 -66.06
N ALA A 201 -16.83 8.85 -65.36
CA ALA A 201 -17.18 10.22 -65.75
C ALA A 201 -16.42 10.60 -67.04
N PRO A 202 -17.01 11.41 -67.95
CA PRO A 202 -16.35 11.85 -69.18
C PRO A 202 -15.04 12.60 -68.89
N ALA A 203 -14.03 12.38 -69.74
CA ALA A 203 -12.71 13.00 -69.63
C ALA A 203 -12.80 14.54 -69.61
N PRO A 204 -12.18 15.23 -68.63
CA PRO A 204 -12.08 16.67 -68.64
C PRO A 204 -11.11 17.16 -69.73
N ALA A 205 -11.45 18.29 -70.35
CA ALA A 205 -10.65 18.96 -71.37
C ALA A 205 -9.25 19.36 -70.86
N PRO A 206 -8.24 19.49 -71.74
CA PRO A 206 -6.87 19.84 -71.33
C PRO A 206 -6.81 21.20 -70.63
N ALA A 207 -6.35 21.20 -69.38
CA ALA A 207 -6.07 22.41 -68.63
C ALA A 207 -4.77 23.08 -69.11
N ALA A 208 -4.77 24.41 -69.13
CA ALA A 208 -3.64 25.26 -69.50
C ALA A 208 -2.41 25.06 -68.59
N PRO A 209 -1.18 25.33 -69.06
CA PRO A 209 0.04 25.17 -68.27
C PRO A 209 0.04 26.07 -67.03
N ALA A 210 0.34 25.48 -65.87
CA ALA A 210 0.48 26.19 -64.61
C ALA A 210 1.73 27.10 -64.61
N PRO A 211 1.67 28.29 -63.97
CA PRO A 211 2.83 29.17 -63.81
C PRO A 211 3.96 28.49 -63.03
N ALA A 212 5.21 28.75 -63.45
CA ALA A 212 6.41 28.24 -62.78
C ALA A 212 6.46 28.70 -61.30
N ALA A 213 6.73 27.74 -60.41
CA ALA A 213 6.88 27.98 -58.99
C ALA A 213 8.05 28.94 -58.70
N PRO A 214 7.88 29.93 -57.80
CA PRO A 214 8.97 30.81 -57.39
C PRO A 214 10.06 30.01 -56.66
N ALA A 215 11.31 30.36 -56.91
CA ALA A 215 12.48 29.74 -56.31
C ALA A 215 12.43 29.82 -54.76
N PRO A 216 12.86 28.76 -54.05
CA PRO A 216 12.85 28.74 -52.60
C PRO A 216 13.74 29.86 -52.03
N ALA A 217 13.18 30.59 -51.06
CA ALA A 217 13.88 31.64 -50.32
C ALA A 217 15.07 31.05 -49.54
N PRO A 218 16.18 31.80 -49.37
CA PRO A 218 17.33 31.35 -48.58
C PRO A 218 16.91 30.94 -47.16
N ALA A 219 17.37 29.77 -46.73
CA ALA A 219 17.14 29.27 -45.39
C ALA A 219 17.67 30.26 -44.34
N ALA A 220 16.82 30.60 -43.37
CA ALA A 220 17.22 31.41 -42.23
C ALA A 220 18.36 30.71 -41.45
N PRO A 221 19.35 31.45 -40.93
CA PRO A 221 20.42 30.86 -40.12
C PRO A 221 19.83 30.12 -38.92
N ALA A 222 20.33 28.90 -38.68
CA ALA A 222 19.95 28.10 -37.54
C ALA A 222 20.21 28.89 -36.23
N PRO A 223 19.28 28.86 -35.25
CA PRO A 223 19.50 29.47 -33.95
C PRO A 223 20.80 28.97 -33.32
N ALA A 224 21.65 29.89 -32.86
CA ALA A 224 22.87 29.54 -32.16
C ALA A 224 22.54 28.65 -30.94
N ALA A 225 23.27 27.53 -30.81
CA ALA A 225 23.09 26.61 -29.71
C ALA A 225 23.25 27.34 -28.37
N PRO A 226 22.36 27.11 -27.38
CA PRO A 226 22.51 27.68 -26.05
C PRO A 226 23.87 27.31 -25.48
N ALA A 227 24.56 28.30 -24.90
CA ALA A 227 25.83 28.06 -24.23
C ALA A 227 25.64 26.98 -23.14
N PRO A 228 26.60 26.04 -22.98
CA PRO A 228 26.51 25.01 -21.96
C PRO A 228 26.36 25.66 -20.58
N ALA A 229 25.34 25.22 -19.84
CA ALA A 229 25.08 25.68 -18.49
C ALA A 229 26.32 25.45 -17.60
N PRO A 230 26.64 26.37 -16.67
CA PRO A 230 27.74 26.17 -15.73
C PRO A 230 27.63 24.82 -15.04
N ALA A 231 28.74 24.06 -15.01
CA ALA A 231 28.80 22.78 -14.33
C ALA A 231 28.39 22.97 -12.86
N ALA A 232 27.38 22.22 -12.42
CA ALA A 232 26.93 22.24 -11.04
C ALA A 232 28.12 21.89 -10.11
N PRO A 233 28.32 22.63 -9.01
CA PRO A 233 29.38 22.30 -8.06
C PRO A 233 29.21 20.86 -7.56
N ALA A 234 30.32 20.12 -7.54
CA ALA A 234 30.35 18.74 -7.09
C ALA A 234 29.74 18.64 -5.68
N PRO A 235 28.88 17.62 -5.41
CA PRO A 235 28.33 17.41 -4.08
C PRO A 235 29.44 17.34 -3.05
N ALA A 236 29.35 18.18 -2.01
CA ALA A 236 30.27 18.13 -0.89
C ALA A 236 30.26 16.72 -0.29
N ALA A 237 31.45 16.15 -0.07
CA ALA A 237 31.60 14.84 0.54
C ALA A 237 30.83 14.78 1.87
N PRO A 238 30.06 13.70 2.14
CA PRO A 238 29.37 13.55 3.41
C PRO A 238 30.36 13.68 4.56
N ALA A 239 30.04 14.53 5.54
CA ALA A 239 30.82 14.63 6.77
C ALA A 239 30.91 13.23 7.43
N PRO A 240 32.06 12.85 8.01
CA PRO A 240 32.22 11.57 8.71
C PRO A 240 31.10 11.38 9.73
N ALA A 241 30.41 10.24 9.64
CA ALA A 241 29.35 9.90 10.58
C ALA A 241 29.92 9.90 12.01
N ALA A 242 29.25 10.63 12.91
CA ALA A 242 29.59 10.64 14.32
C ALA A 242 29.59 9.19 14.87
N PRO A 243 30.55 8.82 15.73
CA PRO A 243 30.59 7.49 16.33
C PRO A 243 29.26 7.15 16.98
N ALA A 244 28.75 5.95 16.70
CA ALA A 244 27.50 5.46 17.28
C ALA A 244 27.58 5.52 18.82
N PRO A 245 26.55 6.02 19.52
CA PRO A 245 26.53 6.04 20.97
C PRO A 245 26.68 4.62 21.51
N ALA A 246 27.56 4.46 22.51
CA ALA A 246 27.84 3.19 23.15
C ALA A 246 26.54 2.54 23.68
N PRO A 247 26.39 1.20 23.58
CA PRO A 247 25.21 0.51 24.07
C PRO A 247 24.91 0.87 25.53
N ALA A 248 23.68 1.31 25.80
CA ALA A 248 23.22 1.58 27.15
C ALA A 248 23.31 0.30 27.99
N ALA A 249 23.89 0.43 29.20
CA ALA A 249 24.04 -0.68 30.13
C ALA A 249 22.66 -1.32 30.44
N PRO A 250 22.58 -2.66 30.56
CA PRO A 250 21.34 -3.35 30.91
C PRO A 250 20.77 -2.81 32.23
N ALA A 251 19.48 -2.49 32.22
CA ALA A 251 18.78 -2.07 33.44
C ALA A 251 18.81 -3.21 34.49
N PRO A 252 18.98 -2.88 35.80
CA PRO A 252 18.97 -3.88 36.86
C PRO A 252 17.70 -4.73 36.84
N ALA A 253 17.85 -6.05 36.98
CA ALA A 253 16.73 -6.98 37.05
C ALA A 253 15.84 -6.67 38.26
N ALA A 254 14.53 -6.63 38.04
CA ALA A 254 13.54 -6.40 39.09
C ALA A 254 13.62 -7.50 40.17
N PRO A 255 13.44 -7.16 41.46
CA PRO A 255 13.42 -8.15 42.54
C PRO A 255 12.32 -9.20 42.33
N ALA A 256 12.65 -10.46 42.61
CA ALA A 256 11.70 -11.56 42.52
C ALA A 256 10.53 -11.36 43.51
N PRO A 257 9.28 -11.71 43.12
CA PRO A 257 8.12 -11.62 44.01
C PRO A 257 8.34 -12.45 45.29
N ALA A 258 8.01 -11.87 46.44
CA ALA A 258 8.04 -12.57 47.72
C ALA A 258 7.04 -13.75 47.73
N ALA A 259 7.48 -14.89 48.27
CA ALA A 259 6.67 -16.09 48.36
C ALA A 259 5.38 -15.86 49.18
N PRO A 260 4.23 -16.44 48.77
CA PRO A 260 2.99 -16.34 49.53
C PRO A 260 3.14 -16.92 50.94
N ALA A 261 2.53 -16.24 51.92
CA ALA A 261 2.50 -16.71 53.30
C ALA A 261 1.72 -18.05 53.42
N PRO A 262 2.12 -18.96 54.32
CA PRO A 262 1.42 -20.22 54.53
C PRO A 262 -0.04 -20.00 54.95
N ALA A 263 -0.95 -20.78 54.37
CA ALA A 263 -2.36 -20.75 54.74
C ALA A 263 -2.57 -21.21 56.19
N PRO A 264 -3.54 -20.61 56.94
CA PRO A 264 -3.86 -21.04 58.29
C PRO A 264 -4.30 -22.51 58.36
N ALA A 265 -3.80 -23.25 59.35
CA ALA A 265 -4.18 -24.64 59.57
C ALA A 265 -5.67 -24.76 59.93
N ALA A 266 -6.34 -25.75 59.33
CA ALA A 266 -7.74 -26.03 59.57
C ALA A 266 -8.00 -26.44 61.04
N PRO A 267 -9.13 -26.04 61.64
CA PRO A 267 -9.50 -26.47 63.00
C PRO A 267 -9.72 -27.99 63.06
N ALA A 268 -9.25 -28.61 64.15
CA ALA A 268 -9.46 -30.03 64.41
C ALA A 268 -10.95 -30.36 64.67
N PRO A 269 -11.45 -31.55 64.27
CA PRO A 269 -12.83 -31.95 64.52
C PRO A 269 -13.12 -32.10 66.02
N ALA A 270 -14.28 -31.61 66.46
CA ALA A 270 -14.76 -31.78 67.82
C ALA A 270 -15.14 -33.24 68.12
N ALA A 271 -14.67 -33.77 69.25
CA ALA A 271 -15.00 -35.11 69.72
C ALA A 271 -16.46 -35.20 70.26
N PRO A 272 -17.16 -36.33 70.11
CA PRO A 272 -18.51 -36.53 70.65
C PRO A 272 -18.53 -36.53 72.18
N GLY A 273 -19.53 -35.85 72.75
CA GLY A 273 -19.67 -35.64 74.20
C GLY A 273 -19.99 -36.91 74.99
N ALA A 274 -19.38 -37.01 76.17
CA ALA A 274 -19.75 -37.95 77.23
C ALA A 274 -20.64 -37.26 78.28
N PRO A 275 -21.60 -37.97 78.91
CA PRO A 275 -22.54 -37.39 79.87
C PRO A 275 -21.92 -37.20 81.26
N ALA A 276 -22.53 -36.26 81.99
CA ALA A 276 -22.10 -35.69 83.26
C ALA A 276 -22.07 -36.65 84.46
N ALA A 277 -21.06 -36.49 85.32
CA ALA A 277 -21.13 -36.84 86.75
C ALA A 277 -20.12 -36.01 87.58
N SER A 278 -20.67 -35.09 88.39
CA SER A 278 -20.35 -34.66 89.78
C SER A 278 -18.91 -34.53 90.35
N PRO A 279 -18.71 -33.71 91.42
CA PRO A 279 -17.49 -32.92 91.61
C PRO A 279 -16.53 -33.36 92.75
N ALA A 280 -15.26 -32.95 92.57
CA ALA A 280 -14.20 -32.58 93.54
C ALA A 280 -13.55 -33.69 94.42
N PRO A 281 -12.42 -33.43 95.12
CA PRO A 281 -11.25 -32.54 94.86
C PRO A 281 -9.89 -33.30 95.03
N PHE A 282 -8.77 -32.56 95.06
CA PHE A 282 -7.43 -32.85 95.63
C PHE A 282 -6.25 -32.96 94.64
N ALA A 283 -5.31 -32.00 94.83
CA ALA A 283 -3.84 -32.15 94.86
C ALA A 283 -3.10 -32.56 93.56
N ASN A 284 -1.93 -32.06 93.15
CA ASN A 284 -0.94 -31.03 93.53
C ASN A 284 0.12 -31.06 92.36
N PRO A 285 1.34 -30.45 92.40
CA PRO A 285 1.72 -29.46 91.38
C PRO A 285 3.09 -29.70 90.68
N LEU A 286 3.50 -28.72 89.85
CA LEU A 286 4.87 -28.36 89.45
C LEU A 286 5.61 -29.13 88.32
N ALA A 287 6.42 -28.33 87.60
CA ALA A 287 7.53 -28.63 86.68
C ALA A 287 7.16 -28.68 85.17
N SER A 288 7.89 -28.09 84.21
CA SER A 288 9.14 -27.33 84.25
C SER A 288 9.36 -26.63 82.88
N VAL A 289 9.75 -25.35 82.95
CA VAL A 289 10.71 -24.57 82.14
C VAL A 289 11.42 -25.23 80.93
N ALA A 290 11.42 -24.54 79.77
CA ALA A 290 12.63 -24.09 79.03
C ALA A 290 12.31 -23.31 77.73
N PRO A 291 13.08 -22.25 77.36
CA PRO A 291 12.97 -21.54 76.08
C PRO A 291 14.23 -21.62 75.17
N PHE A 292 14.07 -21.08 73.94
CA PHE A 292 15.09 -20.48 73.07
C PHE A 292 15.95 -21.40 72.15
N VAL A 293 16.00 -21.06 70.86
CA VAL A 293 17.22 -20.81 70.02
C VAL A 293 16.80 -20.62 68.55
N ALA A 294 17.22 -19.50 67.94
CA ALA A 294 17.12 -19.20 66.51
C ALA A 294 18.50 -19.31 65.82
N PRO A 295 18.61 -19.65 64.52
CA PRO A 295 19.88 -19.63 63.78
C PRO A 295 20.07 -18.43 62.82
N PRO A 296 21.34 -18.10 62.45
CA PRO A 296 21.70 -16.82 61.82
C PRO A 296 21.79 -16.83 60.28
N ALA A 297 21.74 -15.62 59.71
CA ALA A 297 21.86 -15.29 58.29
C ALA A 297 23.31 -15.33 57.78
N ALA A 298 23.52 -15.84 56.57
CA ALA A 298 24.79 -15.86 55.86
C ALA A 298 24.90 -14.67 54.88
N SER A 299 25.98 -13.92 55.03
CA SER A 299 26.45 -12.84 54.16
C SER A 299 27.35 -13.41 53.03
N SER A 300 27.12 -12.99 51.79
CA SER A 300 27.98 -13.34 50.64
C SER A 300 28.56 -12.07 50.01
N THR A 301 29.88 -12.04 49.96
CA THR A 301 30.76 -11.00 49.41
C THR A 301 30.87 -11.12 47.87
N PRO A 302 30.93 -10.01 47.10
CA PRO A 302 31.17 -10.07 45.66
C PRO A 302 32.67 -9.94 45.28
N ILE A 303 33.04 -10.60 44.18
CA ILE A 303 34.40 -10.68 43.59
C ILE A 303 34.55 -9.57 42.52
N PRO A 304 35.70 -8.85 42.42
CA PRO A 304 35.89 -7.82 41.38
C PRO A 304 36.40 -8.38 40.04
N PHE A 305 35.88 -7.81 38.96
CA PHE A 305 36.23 -8.03 37.55
C PHE A 305 37.57 -7.35 37.19
N THR A 306 38.45 -8.06 36.48
CA THR A 306 39.60 -7.49 35.75
C THR A 306 39.33 -7.52 34.23
N GLN A 307 39.44 -6.35 33.61
CA GLN A 307 39.38 -6.10 32.16
C GLN A 307 40.73 -6.42 31.50
N PRO A 308 40.77 -6.90 30.24
CA PRO A 308 41.93 -6.75 29.37
C PRO A 308 41.74 -5.61 28.36
N GLN A 309 42.87 -4.97 28.04
CA GLN A 309 43.04 -3.93 27.01
C GLN A 309 42.94 -4.50 25.59
#